data_AF-A0A1A8DFJ5-F1
#
_entry.id   AF-A0A1A8DFJ5-F1
#
_cell.length_a   1.000
_cell.length_b   1.000
_cell.length_c   1.000
_cell.angle_alpha   90.00
_cell.angle_beta   90.00
_cell.angle_gamma   90.00
#
_symmetry.space_group_name_H-M   'P 1'
#
loop_
_entity.id
_entity.type
_entity.pdbx_description
1 polymer ?
#
loop_
_entity_poly.entity_id
_entity_poly.type
_entity_poly.pdbx_seq_one_letter_code
_entity_poly.pdbx_strand_id
1 'polypeptide(L)'
;GSGEDSLDRLLPHTGTHRRKSATSLSKTEPPLLRTGTRTIYTAGRPPWYDEHGAQSKEAFVIGLCGGSASGKTTVSNKIIEALDVPWVVLLSMDSFYKGLSSEEQVLAANNDYNFDHPGAFDFELLVATLRKLKQGKSVKIPVYDFTTHRRQKDWKNVYGASVIILEGIMAFADKELLQLLDMKIFVDTDSDIRLVRRLRRDITVRGRDIEGVIKQYNK
;
A
#
# COMPACT_ATOMS: atom_id res chain seq x y z
N GLY A 1 -48.93 -58.46 21.25
CA GLY A 1 -47.95 -59.07 22.16
C GLY A 1 -46.78 -59.54 21.32
N SER A 2 -45.53 -59.62 21.77
CA SER A 2 -44.86 -59.44 23.07
C SER A 2 -43.64 -60.37 23.02
N GLY A 3 -42.46 -59.91 23.44
CA GLY A 3 -41.25 -60.71 23.76
C GLY A 3 -40.38 -61.06 22.54
N GLU A 4 -39.15 -60.59 22.34
CA GLU A 4 -37.91 -60.54 23.17
C GLU A 4 -37.37 -61.92 23.61
N ASP A 5 -36.18 -62.28 23.09
CA ASP A 5 -34.97 -62.75 23.79
C ASP A 5 -33.97 -63.41 22.79
N SER A 6 -32.75 -62.90 22.53
CA SER A 6 -31.52 -62.93 23.36
C SER A 6 -31.01 -64.40 23.56
N LEU A 7 -29.75 -64.83 23.33
CA LEU A 7 -28.40 -64.27 23.39
C LEU A 7 -27.35 -65.28 22.81
N ASP A 8 -26.21 -64.74 22.35
CA ASP A 8 -24.82 -65.25 22.40
C ASP A 8 -24.43 -66.69 22.00
N ARG A 9 -23.45 -66.84 21.07
CA ARG A 9 -21.99 -66.89 21.36
C ARG A 9 -21.18 -67.35 20.12
N LEU A 10 -20.08 -66.64 19.81
CA LEU A 10 -18.72 -67.13 19.44
C LEU A 10 -17.99 -66.16 18.45
N LEU A 11 -16.97 -65.46 18.98
CA LEU A 11 -15.95 -64.59 18.33
C LEU A 11 -14.86 -65.45 17.61
N PRO A 12 -13.71 -64.94 17.01
CA PRO A 12 -13.11 -63.59 16.97
C PRO A 12 -12.33 -63.15 15.68
N HIS A 13 -11.72 -61.94 15.77
CA HIS A 13 -10.49 -61.42 15.09
C HIS A 13 -10.58 -60.95 13.61
N THR A 14 -9.96 -59.86 13.13
CA THR A 14 -8.97 -58.86 13.57
C THR A 14 -9.10 -57.62 12.66
N GLY A 15 -8.79 -56.41 13.14
CA GLY A 15 -8.70 -55.24 12.26
C GLY A 15 -8.58 -53.91 13.02
N THR A 16 -7.35 -53.46 13.21
CA THR A 16 -7.00 -52.18 13.84
C THR A 16 -7.41 -50.99 12.96
N HIS A 17 -8.57 -50.38 13.23
CA HIS A 17 -8.91 -49.06 12.69
C HIS A 17 -8.64 -47.95 13.70
N ARG A 18 -7.50 -47.29 13.47
CA ARG A 18 -7.06 -46.01 14.01
C ARG A 18 -8.22 -44.99 13.96
N ARG A 19 -8.64 -44.47 15.13
CA ARG A 19 -9.55 -43.32 15.25
C ARG A 19 -8.99 -42.15 14.42
N LYS A 20 -9.63 -41.82 13.29
CA LYS A 20 -9.43 -40.53 12.64
C LYS A 20 -10.31 -39.52 13.37
N SER A 21 -9.67 -38.69 14.18
CA SER A 21 -10.27 -37.53 14.83
C SER A 21 -10.87 -36.61 13.77
N ALA A 22 -12.15 -36.26 13.94
CA ALA A 22 -12.82 -35.19 13.22
C ALA A 22 -12.17 -33.85 13.61
N THR A 23 -11.36 -33.29 12.72
CA THR A 23 -11.04 -31.86 12.76
C THR A 23 -12.01 -31.15 11.81
N SER A 24 -12.69 -30.17 12.38
CA SER A 24 -13.69 -29.32 11.76
C SER A 24 -13.18 -28.66 10.49
N LEU A 25 -13.83 -28.97 9.36
CA LEU A 25 -13.77 -28.18 8.14
C LEU A 25 -14.37 -26.79 8.44
N SER A 26 -13.54 -25.82 8.80
CA SER A 26 -13.92 -24.41 8.74
C SER A 26 -14.03 -24.02 7.26
N LYS A 27 -15.23 -24.21 6.70
CA LYS A 27 -15.63 -23.66 5.40
C LYS A 27 -15.76 -22.14 5.52
N THR A 28 -14.65 -21.44 5.42
CA THR A 28 -14.65 -20.02 5.06
C THR A 28 -13.59 -19.84 4.00
N GLU A 29 -13.95 -20.13 2.75
CA GLU A 29 -13.22 -19.61 1.60
C GLU A 29 -13.17 -18.08 1.76
N PRO A 30 -12.01 -17.43 1.54
CA PRO A 30 -11.94 -15.97 1.58
C PRO A 30 -12.91 -15.40 0.55
N PRO A 31 -13.48 -14.19 0.74
CA PRO A 31 -14.44 -13.66 -0.21
C PRO A 31 -13.73 -13.41 -1.54
N LEU A 32 -14.07 -14.22 -2.54
CA LEU A 32 -13.55 -14.18 -3.90
C LEU A 32 -14.59 -13.49 -4.77
N LEU A 33 -14.25 -12.33 -5.35
CA LEU A 33 -15.01 -11.75 -6.46
C LEU A 33 -14.34 -12.19 -7.76
N ARG A 34 -15.00 -13.08 -8.52
CA ARG A 34 -14.58 -13.45 -9.88
C ARG A 34 -15.32 -12.58 -10.90
N THR A 35 -14.58 -11.85 -11.72
CA THR A 35 -15.11 -11.21 -12.93
C THR A 35 -14.32 -11.68 -14.14
N GLY A 36 -14.94 -12.54 -14.96
CA GLY A 36 -14.39 -13.03 -16.23
C GLY A 36 -13.04 -13.75 -16.09
N THR A 37 -11.95 -13.02 -16.31
CA THR A 37 -10.55 -13.48 -16.23
C THR A 37 -9.83 -13.11 -14.93
N ARG A 38 -10.47 -12.34 -14.03
CA ARG A 38 -9.83 -11.80 -12.82
C ARG A 38 -10.41 -12.40 -11.55
N THR A 39 -9.49 -12.82 -10.66
CA THR A 39 -9.82 -13.22 -9.29
C THR A 39 -9.42 -12.08 -8.36
N ILE A 40 -10.41 -11.43 -7.74
CA ILE A 40 -10.23 -10.36 -6.77
C ILE A 40 -10.39 -10.97 -5.38
N TYR A 41 -9.30 -11.01 -4.60
CA TYR A 41 -9.39 -11.41 -3.19
C TYR A 41 -9.58 -10.15 -2.34
N THR A 42 -10.59 -10.16 -1.47
CA THR A 42 -10.94 -8.97 -0.68
C THR A 42 -10.21 -8.86 0.66
N ALA A 43 -9.43 -9.88 1.06
CA ALA A 43 -8.60 -9.85 2.27
C ALA A 43 -7.46 -10.87 2.23
N GLY A 44 -6.24 -10.40 2.50
CA GLY A 44 -5.06 -11.23 2.87
C GLY A 44 -4.49 -12.13 1.77
N ARG A 45 -3.16 -12.19 1.69
CA ARG A 45 -2.43 -13.15 0.84
C ARG A 45 -2.53 -14.57 1.44
N PRO A 46 -3.04 -15.58 0.72
CA PRO A 46 -2.85 -16.98 1.12
C PRO A 46 -1.45 -17.49 0.73
N PRO A 47 -0.96 -18.57 1.35
CA PRO A 47 -0.16 -18.58 2.58
C PRO A 47 1.23 -17.88 2.43
N TRP A 48 1.85 -17.58 3.57
CA TRP A 48 3.18 -16.97 3.72
C TRP A 48 4.36 -17.83 3.21
N TYR A 49 4.05 -18.98 2.60
CA TYR A 49 4.96 -20.00 2.10
C TYR A 49 4.46 -20.52 0.75
N ASP A 50 5.38 -20.90 -0.14
CA ASP A 50 5.02 -21.64 -1.34
C ASP A 50 4.64 -23.11 -1.04
N GLU A 51 4.26 -23.88 -2.07
CA GLU A 51 3.92 -25.31 -1.94
C GLU A 51 5.07 -26.18 -1.36
N HIS A 52 6.28 -25.63 -1.30
CA HIS A 52 7.50 -26.27 -0.79
C HIS A 52 7.89 -25.78 0.61
N GLY A 53 7.08 -24.92 1.25
CA GLY A 53 7.40 -24.34 2.56
C GLY A 53 8.50 -23.27 2.52
N ALA A 54 8.89 -22.78 1.35
CA ALA A 54 9.88 -21.72 1.23
C ALA A 54 9.25 -20.35 1.53
N GLN A 55 10.00 -19.53 2.25
CA GLN A 55 9.56 -18.19 2.68
C GLN A 55 9.22 -17.33 1.46
N SER A 56 8.07 -16.66 1.49
CA SER A 56 7.60 -15.82 0.38
C SER A 56 8.67 -14.85 -0.10
N LYS A 57 8.94 -14.85 -1.41
CA LYS A 57 9.86 -13.90 -2.07
C LYS A 57 9.45 -12.46 -1.71
N GLU A 58 10.43 -11.64 -1.33
CA GLU A 58 10.19 -10.23 -0.99
C GLU A 58 9.53 -9.48 -2.17
N ALA A 59 8.70 -8.50 -1.85
CA ALA A 59 8.06 -7.67 -2.87
C ALA A 59 9.10 -6.89 -3.68
N PHE A 60 8.89 -6.78 -4.98
CA PHE A 60 9.72 -5.96 -5.86
C PHE A 60 9.30 -4.49 -5.75
N VAL A 61 10.22 -3.60 -5.42
CA VAL A 61 9.95 -2.18 -5.16
C VAL A 61 10.46 -1.31 -6.30
N ILE A 62 9.55 -0.62 -6.97
CA ILE A 62 9.82 0.37 -8.01
C ILE A 62 9.68 1.76 -7.39
N GLY A 63 10.74 2.55 -7.37
CA GLY A 63 10.70 3.94 -6.96
C GLY A 63 10.56 4.89 -8.15
N LEU A 64 9.60 5.82 -8.07
CA LEU A 64 9.33 6.88 -9.02
C LEU A 64 9.61 8.24 -8.37
N CYS A 65 10.64 8.91 -8.84
CA CYS A 65 10.99 10.27 -8.43
C CYS A 65 10.80 11.24 -9.60
N GLY A 66 10.78 12.54 -9.30
CA GLY A 66 10.55 13.59 -10.27
C GLY A 66 9.83 14.76 -9.62
N GLY A 67 10.02 15.95 -10.15
CA GLY A 67 9.47 17.15 -9.51
C GLY A 67 7.93 17.18 -9.47
N SER A 68 7.36 18.11 -8.69
CA SER A 68 5.89 18.27 -8.62
C SER A 68 5.30 18.47 -10.02
N ALA A 69 4.15 17.83 -10.28
CA ALA A 69 3.44 17.87 -11.56
C ALA A 69 4.19 17.36 -12.81
N SER A 70 5.29 16.61 -12.65
CA SER A 70 5.99 15.90 -13.74
C SER A 70 5.17 14.76 -14.37
N GLY A 71 4.18 14.23 -13.66
CA GLY A 71 3.34 13.12 -14.14
C GLY A 71 3.69 11.76 -13.55
N LYS A 72 4.47 11.71 -12.44
CA LYS A 72 4.75 10.48 -11.68
C LYS A 72 3.52 9.59 -11.50
N THR A 73 2.43 10.11 -10.94
CA THR A 73 1.20 9.34 -10.70
C THR A 73 0.57 8.79 -11.98
N THR A 74 0.69 9.51 -13.09
CA THR A 74 0.26 9.03 -14.40
C THR A 74 1.15 7.88 -14.89
N VAL A 75 2.47 7.99 -14.73
CA VAL A 75 3.42 6.93 -15.08
C VAL A 75 3.20 5.71 -14.17
N SER A 76 3.03 5.91 -12.86
CA SER A 76 2.70 4.88 -11.88
C SER A 76 1.47 4.08 -12.32
N ASN A 77 0.38 4.75 -12.68
CA ASN A 77 -0.85 4.09 -13.12
C ASN A 77 -0.65 3.31 -14.42
N LYS A 78 0.07 3.86 -15.40
CA LYS A 78 0.39 3.15 -16.64
C LYS A 78 1.25 1.90 -16.40
N ILE A 79 2.19 1.97 -15.46
CA ILE A 79 2.98 0.80 -15.04
C ILE A 79 2.06 -0.25 -14.43
N ILE A 80 1.13 0.14 -13.54
CA ILE A 80 0.16 -0.79 -12.95
C ILE A 80 -0.72 -1.43 -14.02
N GLU A 81 -1.18 -0.67 -15.00
CA GLU A 81 -2.02 -1.18 -16.11
C GLU A 81 -1.25 -2.14 -17.03
N ALA A 82 0.04 -1.87 -17.27
CA ALA A 82 0.89 -2.72 -18.10
C ALA A 82 1.38 -3.98 -17.36
N LEU A 83 1.48 -3.92 -16.04
CA LEU A 83 1.83 -5.05 -15.19
C LEU A 83 0.62 -5.98 -15.06
N ASP A 84 0.62 -7.08 -15.79
CA ASP A 84 -0.39 -8.15 -15.66
C ASP A 84 -0.12 -9.07 -14.45
N VAL A 85 0.18 -8.47 -13.29
CA VAL A 85 0.44 -9.21 -12.05
C VAL A 85 -0.65 -8.94 -11.03
N PRO A 86 -1.18 -9.97 -10.35
CA PRO A 86 -2.05 -9.74 -9.23
C PRO A 86 -1.22 -9.09 -8.10
N TRP A 87 -1.82 -8.14 -7.38
CA TRP A 87 -1.24 -7.50 -6.19
C TRP A 87 -0.13 -6.48 -6.44
N VAL A 88 -0.50 -5.33 -7.01
CA VAL A 88 0.34 -4.13 -7.07
C VAL A 88 -0.15 -3.09 -6.07
N VAL A 89 0.74 -2.51 -5.28
CA VAL A 89 0.43 -1.42 -4.34
C VAL A 89 1.11 -0.15 -4.80
N LEU A 90 0.31 0.92 -5.00
CA LEU A 90 0.81 2.27 -5.16
C LEU A 90 0.93 2.95 -3.79
N LEU A 91 2.16 3.27 -3.42
CA LEU A 91 2.52 3.98 -2.20
C LEU A 91 2.93 5.41 -2.56
N SER A 92 2.08 6.38 -2.20
CA SER A 92 2.40 7.79 -2.40
C SER A 92 3.14 8.35 -1.18
N MET A 93 4.30 8.96 -1.41
CA MET A 93 5.08 9.65 -0.38
C MET A 93 4.29 10.82 0.24
N ASP A 94 3.35 11.40 -0.49
CA ASP A 94 2.54 12.52 0.01
C ASP A 94 1.66 12.10 1.20
N SER A 95 1.30 10.81 1.34
CA SER A 95 0.62 10.31 2.54
C SER A 95 1.45 10.50 3.82
N PHE A 96 2.77 10.61 3.69
CA PHE A 96 3.72 10.64 4.81
C PHE A 96 4.17 12.06 5.19
N TYR A 97 3.48 13.11 4.73
CA TYR A 97 3.68 14.45 5.28
C TYR A 97 3.48 14.44 6.79
N LYS A 98 4.33 15.16 7.54
CA LYS A 98 4.18 15.32 8.98
C LYS A 98 2.93 16.14 9.32
N GLY A 99 2.40 15.92 10.52
CA GLY A 99 1.42 16.84 11.08
C GLY A 99 2.11 18.16 11.43
N LEU A 100 1.51 19.28 11.04
CA LEU A 100 2.05 20.61 11.31
C LEU A 100 1.71 21.05 12.74
N SER A 101 2.67 21.71 13.40
CA SER A 101 2.43 22.43 14.66
C SER A 101 1.45 23.60 14.47
N SER A 102 0.92 24.16 15.55
CA SER A 102 0.01 25.31 15.48
C SER A 102 0.65 26.51 14.74
N GLU A 103 1.95 26.72 14.94
CA GLU A 103 2.71 27.80 14.28
C GLU A 103 2.92 27.50 12.79
N GLU A 104 3.29 26.26 12.46
CA GLU A 104 3.46 25.83 11.07
C GLU A 104 2.13 25.84 10.29
N GLN A 105 1.01 25.60 10.96
CA GLN A 105 -0.32 25.72 10.34
C GLN A 105 -0.64 27.16 9.94
N VAL A 106 -0.25 28.16 10.76
CA VAL A 106 -0.39 29.58 10.39
C VAL A 106 0.48 29.90 9.18
N LEU A 107 1.73 29.41 9.16
CA LEU A 107 2.61 29.56 8.00
C LEU A 107 2.03 28.89 6.75
N ALA A 108 1.46 27.69 6.88
CA ALA A 108 0.85 26.97 5.76
C ALA A 108 -0.40 27.68 5.21
N ALA A 109 -1.25 28.22 6.11
CA ALA A 109 -2.41 29.02 5.73
C ALA A 109 -2.00 30.30 4.96
N ASN A 110 -0.86 30.88 5.31
CA ASN A 110 -0.28 32.04 4.62
C ASN A 110 0.58 31.67 3.40
N ASN A 111 0.61 30.40 2.97
CA ASN A 111 1.45 29.89 1.88
C ASN A 111 2.96 30.12 2.08
N ASP A 112 3.41 30.24 3.33
CA ASP A 112 4.82 30.46 3.69
C ASP A 112 5.53 29.23 4.25
N TYR A 113 4.82 28.10 4.38
CA TYR A 113 5.41 26.81 4.75
C TYR A 113 5.95 26.05 3.53
N ASN A 114 7.19 25.55 3.62
CA ASN A 114 7.82 24.80 2.54
C ASN A 114 7.53 23.29 2.63
N PHE A 115 6.49 22.84 1.92
CA PHE A 115 6.14 21.43 1.78
C PHE A 115 7.07 20.62 0.85
N ASP A 116 7.98 21.28 0.15
CA ASP A 116 8.94 20.63 -0.75
C ASP A 116 10.31 20.40 -0.04
N HIS A 117 10.39 20.65 1.29
CA HIS A 117 11.58 20.40 2.11
C HIS A 117 11.59 18.95 2.67
N PRO A 118 12.75 18.26 2.78
CA PRO A 118 12.80 16.89 3.30
C PRO A 118 12.24 16.78 4.72
N GLY A 119 12.44 17.81 5.55
CA GLY A 119 11.92 17.86 6.91
C GLY A 119 10.40 17.79 7.03
N ALA A 120 9.65 18.13 5.96
CA ALA A 120 8.19 18.04 5.93
C ALA A 120 7.68 16.59 5.84
N PHE A 121 8.54 15.64 5.47
CA PHE A 121 8.19 14.23 5.34
C PHE A 121 8.65 13.41 6.54
N ASP A 122 7.86 12.40 6.86
CA ASP A 122 8.14 11.40 7.89
C ASP A 122 8.81 10.18 7.23
N PHE A 123 10.10 10.33 6.94
CA PHE A 123 10.90 9.28 6.30
C PHE A 123 11.01 8.03 7.16
N GLU A 124 11.09 8.17 8.49
CA GLU A 124 11.12 7.03 9.41
C GLU A 124 9.86 6.17 9.28
N LEU A 125 8.67 6.79 9.28
CA LEU A 125 7.41 6.09 9.07
C LEU A 125 7.34 5.48 7.66
N LEU A 126 7.79 6.19 6.63
CA LEU A 126 7.80 5.70 5.26
C LEU A 126 8.69 4.47 5.10
N VAL A 127 9.94 4.52 5.59
CA VAL A 127 10.91 3.42 5.54
C VAL A 127 10.40 2.21 6.32
N ALA A 128 9.88 2.42 7.53
CA ALA A 128 9.31 1.35 8.34
C ALA A 128 8.09 0.70 7.67
N THR A 129 7.25 1.51 7.00
CA THR A 129 6.07 1.02 6.26
C THR A 129 6.48 0.22 5.04
N LEU A 130 7.42 0.74 4.24
CA LEU A 130 7.91 0.07 3.04
C LEU A 130 8.60 -1.26 3.38
N ARG A 131 9.41 -1.30 4.45
CA ARG A 131 10.08 -2.53 4.92
C ARG A 131 9.06 -3.60 5.32
N LYS A 132 7.99 -3.23 6.03
CA LYS A 132 6.90 -4.16 6.38
C LYS A 132 6.15 -4.66 5.15
N LEU A 133 5.83 -3.76 4.21
CA LEU A 133 5.18 -4.13 2.95
C LEU A 133 6.04 -5.07 2.10
N LYS A 134 7.36 -4.82 2.02
CA LYS A 134 8.32 -5.67 1.29
C LYS A 134 8.39 -7.09 1.87
N GLN A 135 8.19 -7.23 3.19
CA GLN A 135 8.05 -8.51 3.89
C GLN A 135 6.65 -9.14 3.77
N GLY A 136 5.76 -8.58 2.95
CA GLY A 136 4.38 -9.05 2.76
C GLY A 136 3.44 -8.78 3.93
N LYS A 137 3.87 -8.03 4.96
CA LYS A 137 3.04 -7.73 6.14
C LYS A 137 2.02 -6.64 5.81
N SER A 138 0.83 -6.74 6.40
CA SER A 138 -0.16 -5.67 6.32
C SER A 138 0.32 -4.44 7.09
N VAL A 139 0.06 -3.26 6.54
CA VAL A 139 0.38 -1.97 7.15
C VAL A 139 -0.84 -1.05 7.12
N LYS A 140 -0.78 -0.03 7.99
CA LYS A 140 -1.71 1.09 7.95
C LYS A 140 -0.96 2.29 7.39
N ILE A 141 -1.51 2.91 6.36
CA ILE A 141 -0.96 4.12 5.73
C ILE A 141 -1.79 5.32 6.19
N PRO A 142 -1.17 6.40 6.67
CA PRO A 142 -1.89 7.62 7.02
C PRO A 142 -2.55 8.25 5.78
N VAL A 143 -3.73 8.84 5.96
CA VAL A 143 -4.37 9.66 4.91
C VAL A 143 -4.04 11.12 5.19
N TYR A 144 -3.46 11.82 4.20
CA TYR A 144 -3.13 13.23 4.31
C TYR A 144 -4.11 14.08 3.50
N ASP A 145 -4.61 15.14 4.13
CA ASP A 145 -5.50 16.10 3.50
C ASP A 145 -4.73 17.38 3.14
N PHE A 146 -4.62 17.65 1.84
CA PHE A 146 -3.92 18.82 1.31
C PHE A 146 -4.69 20.13 1.48
N THR A 147 -6.00 20.07 1.73
CA THR A 147 -6.83 21.26 1.94
C THR A 147 -6.67 21.79 3.36
N THR A 148 -6.66 20.89 4.34
CA THR A 148 -6.51 21.23 5.77
C THR A 148 -5.07 21.15 6.27
N HIS A 149 -4.13 20.67 5.44
CA HIS A 149 -2.72 20.46 5.79
C HIS A 149 -2.51 19.55 7.01
N ARG A 150 -3.39 18.57 7.20
CA ARG A 150 -3.41 17.69 8.37
C ARG A 150 -3.48 16.22 7.96
N ARG A 151 -2.87 15.37 8.80
CA ARG A 151 -3.14 13.92 8.76
C ARG A 151 -4.55 13.68 9.30
N GLN A 152 -5.33 12.88 8.58
CA GLN A 152 -6.64 12.45 9.05
C GLN A 152 -6.49 11.41 10.17
N LYS A 153 -7.56 11.24 10.95
CA LYS A 153 -7.63 10.18 11.98
C LYS A 153 -7.74 8.80 11.35
N ASP A 154 -8.25 8.73 10.13
CA ASP A 154 -8.42 7.49 9.39
C ASP A 154 -7.13 7.05 8.71
N TRP A 155 -6.91 5.74 8.72
CA TRP A 155 -5.76 5.10 8.09
C TRP A 155 -6.23 4.10 7.06
N LYS A 156 -5.56 4.08 5.91
CA LYS A 156 -5.82 3.12 4.85
C LYS A 156 -5.07 1.81 5.15
N ASN A 157 -5.81 0.72 5.32
CA ASN A 157 -5.21 -0.60 5.44
C ASN A 157 -4.71 -1.07 4.07
N VAL A 158 -3.45 -1.48 4.00
CA VAL A 158 -2.84 -2.04 2.80
C VAL A 158 -2.20 -3.37 3.15
N TYR A 159 -2.50 -4.38 2.34
CA TYR A 159 -1.97 -5.73 2.49
C TYR A 159 -0.70 -5.90 1.65
N GLY A 160 0.13 -6.88 2.01
CA GLY A 160 1.36 -7.18 1.27
C GLY A 160 1.12 -7.37 -0.23
N ALA A 161 2.08 -6.91 -1.03
CA ALA A 161 1.99 -6.90 -2.48
C ALA A 161 3.14 -7.68 -3.11
N SER A 162 2.99 -8.11 -4.36
CA SER A 162 4.10 -8.67 -5.14
C SER A 162 4.98 -7.57 -5.73
N VAL A 163 4.36 -6.45 -6.12
CA VAL A 163 5.04 -5.26 -6.61
C VAL A 163 4.56 -4.05 -5.82
N ILE A 164 5.50 -3.24 -5.36
CA ILE A 164 5.24 -1.97 -4.69
C ILE A 164 5.79 -0.86 -5.57
N ILE A 165 4.95 0.11 -5.90
CA ILE A 165 5.34 1.32 -6.61
C ILE A 165 5.34 2.45 -5.61
N LEU A 166 6.52 2.95 -5.24
CA LEU A 166 6.69 4.12 -4.40
C LEU A 166 6.85 5.35 -5.30
N GLU A 167 5.98 6.35 -5.15
CA GLU A 167 6.14 7.63 -5.86
C GLU A 167 6.28 8.81 -4.90
N GLY A 168 7.09 9.80 -5.28
CA GLY A 168 7.25 11.01 -4.49
C GLY A 168 8.19 12.03 -5.13
N ILE A 169 8.07 13.30 -4.73
CA ILE A 169 9.01 14.34 -5.17
C ILE A 169 10.42 14.15 -4.59
N MET A 170 10.52 13.44 -3.47
CA MET A 170 11.73 13.20 -2.71
C MET A 170 11.96 11.70 -2.44
N ALA A 171 11.41 10.83 -3.29
CA ALA A 171 11.52 9.38 -3.14
C ALA A 171 12.98 8.89 -3.16
N PHE A 172 13.90 9.67 -3.72
CA PHE A 172 15.33 9.38 -3.80
C PHE A 172 16.20 10.26 -2.86
N ALA A 173 15.58 10.99 -1.93
CA ALA A 173 16.32 11.88 -1.02
C ALA A 173 16.95 11.15 0.18
N ASP A 174 16.29 10.10 0.68
CA ASP A 174 16.73 9.36 1.86
C ASP A 174 17.54 8.10 1.49
N LYS A 175 18.66 7.88 2.18
CA LYS A 175 19.59 6.78 1.89
C LYS A 175 19.01 5.42 2.25
N GLU A 176 18.28 5.30 3.36
CA GLU A 176 17.67 4.03 3.77
C GLU A 176 16.56 3.65 2.80
N LEU A 177 15.76 4.63 2.39
CA LEU A 177 14.72 4.44 1.39
C LEU A 177 15.29 3.94 0.06
N LEU A 178 16.37 4.55 -0.42
CA LEU A 178 17.05 4.15 -1.66
C LEU A 178 17.55 2.70 -1.67
N GLN A 179 17.98 2.18 -0.52
CA GLN A 179 18.42 0.80 -0.37
C GLN A 179 17.28 -0.21 -0.47
N LEU A 180 16.05 0.20 -0.18
CA LEU A 180 14.86 -0.66 -0.30
C LEU A 180 14.33 -0.75 -1.73
N LEU A 181 14.72 0.17 -2.62
CA LEU A 181 14.24 0.24 -4.01
C LEU A 181 15.04 -0.66 -4.94
N ASP A 182 14.36 -1.62 -5.57
CA ASP A 182 14.93 -2.55 -6.53
C ASP A 182 15.07 -1.92 -7.93
N MET A 183 14.16 -1.02 -8.30
CA MET A 183 14.22 -0.22 -9.53
C MET A 183 13.97 1.26 -9.21
N LYS A 184 14.67 2.15 -9.92
CA LYS A 184 14.59 3.61 -9.73
C LYS A 184 14.31 4.27 -11.08
N ILE A 185 13.20 4.98 -11.17
CA ILE A 185 12.73 5.68 -12.36
C ILE A 185 12.61 7.17 -12.00
N PHE A 186 13.21 8.03 -12.81
CA PHE A 186 13.05 9.48 -12.68
C PHE A 186 12.19 9.99 -13.84
N VAL A 187 11.07 10.65 -13.50
CA VAL A 187 10.19 11.29 -14.48
C VAL A 187 10.66 12.73 -14.67
N ASP A 188 11.39 12.93 -15.75
CA ASP A 188 11.86 14.27 -16.14
C ASP A 188 10.83 14.98 -17.01
N THR A 189 10.62 16.26 -16.76
CA THR A 189 9.70 17.12 -17.48
C THR A 189 10.14 18.55 -17.26
N ASP A 190 10.06 19.37 -18.30
CA ASP A 190 10.45 20.77 -18.26
C ASP A 190 9.72 21.54 -17.14
N SER A 191 10.46 22.46 -16.53
CA SER A 191 10.04 23.17 -15.31
C SER A 191 8.82 24.08 -15.53
N ASP A 192 8.70 24.66 -16.71
CA ASP A 192 7.59 25.50 -17.17
C ASP A 192 6.31 24.67 -17.36
N ILE A 193 6.39 23.52 -18.03
CA ILE A 193 5.28 22.58 -18.19
C ILE A 193 4.79 22.12 -16.81
N ARG A 194 5.71 21.78 -15.92
CA ARG A 194 5.39 21.39 -14.55
C ARG A 194 4.72 22.50 -13.76
N LEU A 195 5.19 23.74 -13.88
CA LEU A 195 4.59 24.91 -13.23
C LEU A 195 3.14 25.11 -13.69
N VAL A 196 2.89 25.12 -14.99
CA VAL A 196 1.54 25.26 -15.56
C VAL A 196 0.60 24.16 -15.06
N ARG A 197 1.07 22.90 -15.05
CA ARG A 197 0.30 21.76 -14.53
C ARG A 197 0.04 21.87 -13.02
N ARG A 198 1.04 22.33 -12.24
CA ARG A 198 0.92 22.53 -10.78
C ARG A 198 -0.10 23.62 -10.47
N LEU A 199 -0.02 24.76 -11.15
CA LEU A 199 -0.98 25.87 -11.01
C LEU A 199 -2.40 25.37 -11.26
N ARG A 200 -2.66 24.75 -12.42
CA ARG A 200 -3.99 24.24 -12.76
C ARG A 200 -4.52 23.28 -11.69
N ARG A 201 -3.71 22.31 -11.26
CA ARG A 201 -4.10 21.30 -10.25
C ARG A 201 -4.38 21.94 -8.89
N ASP A 202 -3.48 22.79 -8.40
CA ASP A 202 -3.57 23.33 -7.05
C ASP A 202 -4.74 24.33 -6.93
N ILE A 203 -5.08 25.06 -8.00
CA ILE A 203 -6.27 25.92 -8.07
C ILE A 203 -7.54 25.07 -8.10
N THR A 204 -7.67 24.13 -9.05
CA THR A 204 -8.94 23.43 -9.28
C THR A 204 -9.24 22.34 -8.26
N VAL A 205 -8.21 21.65 -7.75
CA VAL A 205 -8.38 20.46 -6.89
C VAL A 205 -8.12 20.78 -5.42
N ARG A 206 -7.18 21.68 -5.11
CA ARG A 206 -6.77 21.99 -3.73
C ARG A 206 -7.29 23.33 -3.21
N GLY A 207 -7.97 24.11 -4.05
CA GLY A 207 -8.58 25.39 -3.67
C GLY A 207 -7.56 26.47 -3.29
N ARG A 208 -6.34 26.42 -3.84
CA ARG A 208 -5.29 27.40 -3.56
C ARG A 208 -5.38 28.63 -4.47
N ASP A 209 -4.95 29.77 -3.92
CA ASP A 209 -4.85 31.01 -4.66
C ASP A 209 -3.62 31.04 -5.59
N ILE A 210 -3.76 31.73 -6.73
CA ILE A 210 -2.74 31.81 -7.79
C ILE A 210 -1.47 32.47 -7.28
N GLU A 211 -1.59 33.60 -6.57
CA GLU A 211 -0.43 34.34 -6.06
C GLU A 211 0.34 33.50 -5.05
N GLY A 212 -0.37 32.74 -4.19
CA GLY A 212 0.22 31.82 -3.23
C GLY A 212 1.05 30.71 -3.89
N VAL A 213 0.56 30.12 -4.98
CA VAL A 213 1.29 29.06 -5.70
C VAL A 213 2.53 29.61 -6.41
N ILE A 214 2.44 30.80 -7.01
CA ILE A 214 3.59 31.44 -7.68
C ILE A 214 4.65 31.85 -6.65
N LYS A 215 4.25 32.45 -5.53
CA LYS A 215 5.16 32.81 -4.43
C LYS A 215 5.93 31.60 -3.90
N GLN A 216 5.25 30.45 -3.76
CA GLN A 216 5.87 29.21 -3.29
C GLN A 216 6.83 28.59 -4.33
N TYR A 217 6.58 28.77 -5.64
CA TYR A 217 7.45 28.23 -6.68
C TYR A 217 8.75 29.04 -6.87
N ASN A 218 8.70 30.34 -6.62
CA ASN A 218 9.84 31.24 -6.79
C ASN A 218 10.77 31.29 -5.56
N LYS A 219 10.46 30.56 -4.48
CA LYS A 219 11.32 30.36 -3.30
C LYS A 219 12.19 29.13 -3.48
#